data_AF-A0A9W7A5D8-F1
#
_entry.id   AF-A0A9W7A5D8-F1
#
_cell.length_a   1.000
_cell.length_b   1.000
_cell.length_c   1.000
_cell.angle_alpha   90.00
_cell.angle_beta   90.00
_cell.angle_gamma   90.00
#
_symmetry.space_group_name_H-M   'P 1'
#
loop_
_entity.id
_entity.type
_entity.pdbx_description
1 polymer ?
#
loop_
_entity_poly.entity_id
_entity_poly.type
_entity_poly.pdbx_seq_one_letter_code
_entity_poly.pdbx_strand_id
1 'polypeptide(L)'
;MSALANCFFPKLPPAWWGFTALLFGKFFNYGASAVLHLYPFKTLEGGTEALKWDLVGIAVSIGFTAFPFCGNYEEAITLVSLTLFCVAAQVGIVIWMFSNHSGLDTPKGKSELPRNALMVLQWFDTSVRIGRSTGWGAGWKVASLTYVLAFVLAGPVTASHMKEPVFEKYLPWHRRGVNSLHEDFHAVLLVADVMMVRLAVINLI
;
A
#
# COMPACT_ATOMS: atom_id res chain seq x y z
N MET A 1 2.61 19.36 17.56
CA MET A 1 1.42 18.65 17.05
C MET A 1 0.11 19.42 17.31
N SER A 2 -0.02 20.24 18.36
CA SER A 2 -1.27 20.97 18.70
C SER A 2 -1.69 22.07 17.71
N ALA A 3 -0.75 22.81 17.10
CA ALA A 3 -1.11 23.99 16.29
C ALA A 3 -1.79 23.67 14.94
N LEU A 4 -1.28 22.70 14.17
CA LEU A 4 -1.86 22.30 12.87
C LEU A 4 -3.14 21.46 13.02
N ALA A 5 -3.20 20.61 14.06
CA ALA A 5 -4.40 19.86 14.42
C ALA A 5 -5.59 20.79 14.73
N ASN A 6 -5.33 21.92 15.40
CA ASN A 6 -6.39 22.87 15.77
C ASN A 6 -7.01 23.61 14.58
N CYS A 7 -6.36 23.66 13.42
CA CYS A 7 -6.88 24.39 12.26
C CYS A 7 -7.95 23.62 11.46
N PHE A 8 -7.91 22.28 11.45
CA PHE A 8 -8.80 21.48 10.60
C PHE A 8 -9.83 20.64 11.37
N PHE A 9 -9.48 20.13 12.57
CA PHE A 9 -10.42 19.40 13.43
C PHE A 9 -10.10 19.66 14.93
N PRO A 10 -10.52 20.81 15.50
CA PRO A 10 -10.09 21.31 16.82
C PRO A 10 -10.48 20.46 18.03
N LYS A 11 -11.10 19.29 17.83
CA LYS A 11 -11.60 18.41 18.90
C LYS A 11 -10.93 17.04 18.96
N LEU A 12 -10.06 16.67 18.02
CA LEU A 12 -9.38 15.38 18.06
C LEU A 12 -8.04 15.47 18.81
N PRO A 13 -7.76 14.57 19.77
CA PRO A 13 -6.44 14.53 20.40
C PRO A 13 -5.35 14.32 19.35
N PRO A 14 -4.15 14.92 19.49
CA PRO A 14 -3.09 14.87 18.49
C PRO A 14 -2.76 13.46 17.95
N ALA A 15 -2.84 12.44 18.80
CA ALA A 15 -2.57 11.05 18.42
C ALA A 15 -3.59 10.48 17.40
N TRP A 16 -4.84 10.94 17.43
CA TRP A 16 -5.89 10.50 16.49
C TRP A 16 -5.68 11.00 15.05
N TRP A 17 -4.87 12.03 14.86
CA TRP A 17 -4.51 12.51 13.52
C TRP A 17 -3.69 11.49 12.76
N GLY A 18 -2.67 10.92 13.43
CA GLY A 18 -1.85 9.90 12.81
C GLY A 18 -2.67 8.66 12.47
N PHE A 19 -3.58 8.27 13.36
CA PHE A 19 -4.51 7.17 13.11
C PHE A 19 -5.48 7.44 11.94
N THR A 20 -6.05 8.64 11.87
CA THR A 20 -6.92 9.05 10.75
C THR A 20 -6.15 9.03 9.43
N ALA A 21 -4.90 9.50 9.43
CA ALA A 21 -4.03 9.48 8.27
C ALA A 21 -3.74 8.04 7.81
N LEU A 22 -3.45 7.13 8.73
CA LEU A 22 -3.32 5.69 8.44
C LEU A 22 -4.58 5.14 7.79
N LEU A 23 -5.77 5.37 8.38
CA LEU A 23 -7.03 4.86 7.84
C LEU A 23 -7.32 5.44 6.45
N PHE A 24 -7.05 6.73 6.23
CA PHE A 24 -7.19 7.35 4.93
C PHE A 24 -6.30 6.68 3.89
N GLY A 25 -5.01 6.45 4.20
CA GLY A 25 -4.08 5.78 3.28
C GLY A 25 -4.50 4.35 2.94
N LYS A 26 -5.06 3.61 3.91
CA LYS A 26 -5.62 2.26 3.67
C LYS A 26 -6.88 2.34 2.82
N PHE A 27 -7.83 3.19 3.19
CA PHE A 27 -9.09 3.36 2.46
C PHE A 27 -8.85 3.79 1.01
N PHE A 28 -7.93 4.72 0.76
CA PHE A 28 -7.58 5.16 -0.59
C PHE A 28 -7.05 4.00 -1.44
N ASN A 29 -6.13 3.20 -0.89
CA ASN A 29 -5.54 2.05 -1.60
C ASN A 29 -6.58 0.96 -1.89
N TYR A 30 -7.29 0.47 -0.87
CA TYR A 30 -8.32 -0.55 -1.07
C TYR A 30 -9.47 -0.04 -1.93
N GLY A 31 -9.83 1.24 -1.83
CA GLY A 31 -10.83 1.87 -2.67
C GLY A 31 -10.41 1.91 -4.14
N ALA A 32 -9.18 2.33 -4.44
CA ALA A 32 -8.65 2.32 -5.80
C ALA A 32 -8.60 0.90 -6.38
N SER A 33 -8.15 -0.08 -5.58
CA SER A 33 -8.11 -1.49 -5.97
C SER A 33 -9.51 -2.06 -6.22
N ALA A 34 -10.45 -1.79 -5.32
CA ALA A 34 -11.84 -2.21 -5.49
C ALA A 34 -12.48 -1.60 -6.74
N VAL A 35 -12.20 -0.33 -7.03
CA VAL A 35 -12.65 0.32 -8.28
C VAL A 35 -12.07 -0.39 -9.49
N LEU A 36 -10.76 -0.67 -9.52
CA LEU A 36 -10.13 -1.41 -10.63
C LEU A 36 -10.74 -2.80 -10.86
N HIS A 37 -10.97 -3.56 -9.80
CA HIS A 37 -11.37 -4.96 -9.90
C HIS A 37 -12.88 -5.20 -9.99
N LEU A 38 -13.70 -4.33 -9.40
CA LEU A 38 -15.14 -4.54 -9.28
C LEU A 38 -15.96 -3.65 -10.22
N TYR A 39 -15.40 -2.55 -10.72
CA TYR A 39 -16.13 -1.66 -11.61
C TYR A 39 -16.11 -2.17 -13.06
N PRO A 40 -17.26 -2.30 -13.73
CA PRO A 40 -17.33 -2.78 -15.11
C PRO A 40 -16.95 -1.68 -16.10
N PHE A 41 -15.64 -1.43 -16.28
CA PHE A 41 -15.14 -0.43 -17.22
C PHE A 41 -15.61 -0.73 -18.65
N LYS A 42 -16.20 0.29 -19.29
CA LYS A 42 -16.68 0.21 -20.68
C LYS A 42 -15.58 0.47 -21.72
N THR A 43 -14.46 1.04 -21.30
CA THR A 43 -13.34 1.42 -22.16
C THR A 43 -12.02 0.96 -21.55
N LEU A 44 -11.05 0.65 -22.41
CA LEU A 44 -9.69 0.27 -21.98
C LEU A 44 -9.01 1.43 -21.26
N GLU A 45 -9.21 2.66 -21.74
CA GLU A 45 -8.68 3.87 -21.13
C GLU A 45 -9.15 4.03 -19.69
N GLY A 46 -10.44 3.77 -19.42
CA GLY A 46 -10.99 3.84 -18.07
C GLY A 46 -10.36 2.82 -17.13
N GLY A 47 -10.17 1.59 -17.61
CA GLY A 47 -9.48 0.54 -16.86
C GLY A 47 -8.01 0.87 -16.59
N THR A 48 -7.30 1.42 -17.58
CA THR A 48 -5.92 1.88 -17.42
C THR A 48 -5.79 3.02 -16.44
N GLU A 49 -6.68 4.01 -16.47
CA GLU A 49 -6.67 5.09 -15.47
C GLU A 49 -6.93 4.55 -14.06
N ALA A 50 -7.89 3.64 -13.88
CA ALA A 50 -8.11 2.99 -12.59
C ALA A 50 -6.88 2.21 -12.12
N LEU A 51 -6.19 1.51 -13.03
CA LEU A 51 -4.94 0.81 -12.72
C LEU A 51 -3.85 1.79 -12.27
N LYS A 52 -3.69 2.95 -12.94
CA LYS A 52 -2.72 3.97 -12.50
C LYS A 52 -2.99 4.42 -11.07
N TRP A 53 -4.25 4.66 -10.72
CA TRP A 53 -4.64 5.06 -9.36
C TRP A 53 -4.44 3.96 -8.34
N ASP A 54 -4.75 2.71 -8.67
CA ASP A 54 -4.45 1.55 -7.82
C ASP A 54 -2.94 1.43 -7.55
N LEU A 55 -2.12 1.54 -8.60
CA LEU A 55 -0.66 1.47 -8.49
C LEU A 55 -0.07 2.60 -7.63
N VAL A 56 -0.62 3.81 -7.71
CA VAL A 56 -0.23 4.98 -6.89
C VAL A 56 -0.74 4.86 -5.45
N GLY A 57 -1.94 4.27 -5.27
CA GLY A 57 -2.57 4.03 -3.97
C GLY A 57 -1.70 3.26 -3.00
N ILE A 58 -0.87 2.33 -3.50
CA ILE A 58 0.06 1.57 -2.67
C ILE A 58 1.07 2.49 -1.97
N ALA A 59 1.68 3.44 -2.69
CA ALA A 59 2.68 4.34 -2.13
C ALA A 59 2.08 5.32 -1.11
N VAL A 60 0.85 5.77 -1.37
CA VAL A 60 0.05 6.54 -0.41
C VAL A 60 -0.16 5.70 0.86
N SER A 61 -0.66 4.47 0.71
CA SER A 61 -0.92 3.56 1.84
C SER A 61 0.30 3.32 2.72
N ILE A 62 1.45 3.02 2.10
CA ILE A 62 2.70 2.73 2.81
C ILE A 62 3.11 3.94 3.65
N GLY A 63 3.24 5.12 3.04
CA GLY A 63 3.69 6.32 3.74
C GLY A 63 2.79 6.72 4.90
N PHE A 64 1.47 6.61 4.71
CA PHE A 64 0.50 6.92 5.75
C PHE A 64 0.48 5.91 6.92
N THR A 65 1.01 4.70 6.73
CA THR A 65 1.01 3.66 7.78
C THR A 65 1.90 4.02 8.98
N ALA A 66 2.96 4.80 8.80
CA ALA A 66 3.86 5.18 9.90
C ALA A 66 3.39 6.41 10.72
N PHE A 67 2.37 7.16 10.28
CA PHE A 67 1.94 8.40 10.94
C PHE A 67 1.52 8.26 12.42
N PRO A 68 0.80 7.20 12.84
CA PRO A 68 0.46 7.00 14.26
C PRO A 68 1.67 6.79 15.17
N PHE A 69 2.85 6.55 14.59
CA PHE A 69 4.08 6.17 15.27
C PHE A 69 5.12 7.30 15.30
N CYS A 70 4.79 8.49 14.78
CA CYS A 70 5.65 9.66 14.90
C CYS A 70 5.63 10.19 16.33
N GLY A 71 6.78 10.23 16.98
CA GLY A 71 6.91 10.71 18.37
C GLY A 71 6.94 12.24 18.48
N ASN A 72 7.34 12.93 17.40
CA ASN A 72 7.47 14.39 17.39
C ASN A 72 7.13 15.01 16.02
N TYR A 73 7.17 16.34 15.96
CA TYR A 73 6.80 17.10 14.76
C TYR A 73 7.82 16.98 13.62
N GLU A 74 9.10 16.91 13.94
CA GLU A 74 10.18 16.79 12.94
C GLU A 74 10.10 15.45 12.20
N GLU A 75 9.84 14.36 12.94
CA GLU A 75 9.57 13.05 12.38
C GLU A 75 8.34 13.05 11.47
N ALA A 76 7.26 13.72 11.87
CA ALA A 76 6.05 13.84 11.06
C ALA A 76 6.29 14.62 9.77
N ILE A 77 7.01 15.76 9.81
CA ILE A 77 7.38 16.51 8.59
C ILE A 77 8.24 15.65 7.68
N THR A 78 9.23 14.96 8.24
CA THR A 78 10.13 14.09 7.47
C THR A 78 9.34 12.99 6.77
N LEU A 79 8.40 12.35 7.48
CA LEU A 79 7.54 11.32 6.93
C LEU A 79 6.62 11.86 5.84
N VAL A 80 5.98 13.02 6.05
CA VAL A 80 5.15 13.69 5.02
C VAL A 80 5.99 13.98 3.78
N SER A 81 7.16 14.57 3.96
CA SER A 81 8.04 15.00 2.86
C SER A 81 8.50 13.80 2.04
N LEU A 82 8.93 12.73 2.71
CA LEU A 82 9.34 11.50 2.06
C LEU A 82 8.17 10.80 1.37
N THR A 83 6.99 10.76 2.01
CA THR A 83 5.77 10.19 1.42
C THR A 83 5.38 10.95 0.15
N LEU A 84 5.36 12.28 0.19
CA LEU A 84 5.06 13.12 -0.97
C LEU A 84 6.07 12.91 -2.10
N PHE A 85 7.37 12.82 -1.76
CA PHE A 85 8.40 12.51 -2.73
C PHE A 85 8.19 11.14 -3.39
N CYS A 86 7.96 10.08 -2.60
CA CYS A 86 7.69 8.75 -3.10
C CYS A 86 6.42 8.71 -3.96
N VAL A 87 5.34 9.35 -3.53
CA VAL A 87 4.09 9.43 -4.31
C VAL A 87 4.30 10.18 -5.62
N ALA A 88 4.98 11.34 -5.60
CA ALA A 88 5.26 12.10 -6.82
C ALA A 88 6.14 11.31 -7.80
N ALA A 89 7.19 10.65 -7.29
CA ALA A 89 8.03 9.76 -8.10
C ALA A 89 7.24 8.58 -8.67
N GLN A 90 6.36 7.97 -7.88
CA GLN A 90 5.48 6.88 -8.35
C GLN A 90 4.52 7.34 -9.43
N VAL A 91 3.88 8.49 -9.25
CA VAL A 91 3.02 9.09 -10.28
C VAL A 91 3.81 9.31 -11.57
N GLY A 92 5.02 9.88 -11.47
CA GLY A 92 5.91 10.07 -12.62
C GLY A 92 6.27 8.76 -13.32
N ILE A 93 6.65 7.72 -12.56
CA ILE A 93 6.98 6.39 -13.09
C ILE A 93 5.75 5.77 -13.77
N VAL A 94 4.58 5.84 -13.14
CA VAL A 94 3.33 5.27 -13.67
C VAL A 94 2.88 5.99 -14.94
N ILE A 95 2.92 7.34 -14.97
CA ILE A 95 2.61 8.11 -16.17
C ILE A 95 3.58 7.77 -17.31
N TRP A 96 4.88 7.70 -17.01
CA TRP A 96 5.88 7.28 -18.00
C TRP A 96 5.64 5.84 -18.46
N MET A 97 5.29 4.93 -17.56
CA MET A 97 5.02 3.53 -17.85
C MET A 97 3.82 3.38 -18.77
N PHE A 98 2.78 4.19 -18.63
CA PHE A 98 1.58 4.12 -19.47
C PHE A 98 1.52 5.19 -20.57
N SER A 99 2.62 5.92 -20.82
CA SER A 99 2.66 6.88 -21.93
C SER A 99 2.43 6.16 -23.28
N ASN A 100 1.44 6.65 -24.04
CA ASN A 100 0.99 6.10 -25.31
C ASN A 100 0.53 4.63 -25.24
N HIS A 101 0.03 4.18 -24.09
CA HIS A 101 -0.51 2.82 -23.91
C HIS A 101 -1.84 2.84 -23.15
N SER A 102 -2.83 2.16 -23.72
CA SER A 102 -4.06 1.75 -23.05
C SER A 102 -4.04 0.23 -22.91
N GLY A 103 -4.19 -0.26 -21.70
CA GLY A 103 -4.13 -1.67 -21.33
C GLY A 103 -3.88 -1.87 -19.83
N LEU A 104 -3.97 -3.11 -19.39
CA LEU A 104 -3.67 -3.52 -18.01
C LEU A 104 -2.26 -4.10 -17.86
N ASP A 105 -1.59 -4.37 -18.97
CA ASP A 105 -0.23 -4.90 -19.01
C ASP A 105 0.81 -3.78 -18.99
N THR A 106 1.98 -4.05 -18.42
CA THR A 106 3.15 -3.20 -18.59
C THR A 106 3.54 -3.17 -20.08
N PRO A 107 3.71 -1.98 -20.71
CA PRO A 107 4.07 -1.93 -22.12
C PRO A 107 5.40 -2.61 -22.44
N LYS A 108 5.50 -3.21 -23.62
CA LYS A 108 6.74 -3.83 -24.10
C LYS A 108 7.90 -2.82 -24.05
N GLY A 109 9.01 -3.23 -23.46
CA GLY A 109 10.21 -2.39 -23.30
C GLY A 109 10.18 -1.45 -22.09
N LYS A 110 9.09 -1.43 -21.32
CA LYS A 110 9.03 -0.75 -20.01
C LYS A 110 9.12 -1.78 -18.89
N SER A 111 9.44 -1.32 -17.68
CA SER A 111 9.69 -2.19 -16.52
C SER A 111 9.00 -1.65 -15.29
N GLU A 112 8.41 -2.54 -14.50
CA GLU A 112 7.84 -2.22 -13.19
C GLU A 112 8.90 -2.15 -12.08
N LEU A 113 10.14 -2.55 -12.37
CA LEU A 113 11.21 -2.62 -11.38
C LEU A 113 11.46 -1.29 -10.66
N PRO A 114 11.51 -0.12 -11.32
CA PRO A 114 11.71 1.15 -10.61
C PRO A 114 10.60 1.45 -9.60
N ARG A 115 9.35 1.15 -9.98
CA ARG A 115 8.17 1.31 -9.12
C ARG A 115 8.28 0.40 -7.90
N ASN A 116 8.55 -0.89 -8.13
CA ASN A 116 8.62 -1.89 -7.07
C ASN A 116 9.78 -1.63 -6.11
N ALA A 117 10.95 -1.22 -6.63
CA ALA A 117 12.08 -0.82 -5.80
C ALA A 117 11.73 0.38 -4.90
N LEU A 118 11.08 1.41 -5.44
CA LEU A 118 10.66 2.57 -4.66
C LEU A 118 9.65 2.21 -3.57
N MET A 119 8.67 1.34 -3.86
CA MET A 119 7.71 0.86 -2.84
C MET A 119 8.40 0.05 -1.75
N VAL A 120 9.33 -0.85 -2.10
CA VAL A 120 10.07 -1.66 -1.12
C VAL A 120 10.92 -0.77 -0.22
N LEU A 121 11.60 0.24 -0.78
CA LEU A 121 12.38 1.19 0.00
C LEU A 121 11.49 2.03 0.93
N GLN A 122 10.36 2.52 0.43
CA GLN A 122 9.40 3.26 1.24
C GLN A 122 8.80 2.40 2.36
N TRP A 123 8.45 1.15 2.06
CA TRP A 123 7.96 0.18 3.05
C TRP A 123 9.02 -0.14 4.10
N PHE A 124 10.28 -0.30 3.70
CA PHE A 124 11.37 -0.56 4.62
C PHE A 124 11.59 0.61 5.59
N ASP A 125 11.64 1.85 5.11
CA ASP A 125 11.72 3.05 5.98
C ASP A 125 10.51 3.13 6.93
N THR A 126 9.30 2.92 6.41
CA THR A 126 8.06 2.88 7.20
C THR A 126 8.15 1.83 8.30
N SER A 127 8.56 0.60 7.95
CA SER A 127 8.70 -0.51 8.90
C SER A 127 9.75 -0.22 9.98
N VAL A 128 10.89 0.37 9.61
CA VAL A 128 11.94 0.78 10.56
C VAL A 128 11.42 1.82 11.54
N ARG A 129 10.65 2.83 11.09
CA ARG A 129 10.05 3.84 11.97
C ARG A 129 9.07 3.23 12.97
N ILE A 130 8.17 2.38 12.49
CA ILE A 130 7.20 1.67 13.35
C ILE A 130 7.95 0.77 14.33
N GLY A 131 8.97 0.06 13.88
CA GLY A 131 9.81 -0.80 14.72
C GLY A 131 10.49 -0.01 15.84
N ARG A 132 11.08 1.15 15.54
CA ARG A 132 11.67 2.04 16.55
C ARG A 132 10.63 2.52 17.56
N SER A 133 9.48 3.01 17.10
CA SER A 133 8.41 3.52 17.98
C SER A 133 7.83 2.43 18.88
N THR A 134 7.72 1.20 18.39
CA THR A 134 7.18 0.05 19.14
C THR A 134 8.24 -0.78 19.87
N GLY A 135 9.49 -0.30 19.94
CA GLY A 135 10.60 -1.01 20.59
C GLY A 135 10.92 -2.38 19.98
N TRP A 136 10.63 -2.58 18.69
CA TRP A 136 10.84 -3.82 17.95
C TRP A 136 10.10 -5.03 18.56
N GLY A 137 8.93 -4.76 19.16
CA GLY A 137 8.12 -5.76 19.84
C GLY A 137 7.64 -6.90 18.92
N ALA A 138 7.16 -7.98 19.54
CA ALA A 138 6.69 -9.17 18.81
C ALA A 138 5.57 -8.85 17.80
N GLY A 139 4.66 -7.93 18.13
CA GLY A 139 3.59 -7.52 17.22
C GLY A 139 4.12 -6.90 15.93
N TRP A 140 5.14 -6.02 16.00
CA TRP A 140 5.78 -5.44 14.81
C TRP A 140 6.47 -6.52 13.95
N LYS A 141 7.14 -7.50 14.58
CA LYS A 141 7.79 -8.61 13.87
C LYS A 141 6.76 -9.44 13.10
N VAL A 142 5.66 -9.83 13.75
CA VAL A 142 4.60 -10.61 13.11
C VAL A 142 3.95 -9.83 11.96
N ALA A 143 3.61 -8.56 12.17
CA ALA A 143 3.05 -7.72 11.12
C ALA A 143 4.01 -7.56 9.92
N SER A 144 5.29 -7.31 10.19
CA SER A 144 6.33 -7.17 9.15
C SER A 144 6.56 -8.46 8.39
N LEU A 145 6.62 -9.61 9.07
CA LEU A 145 6.73 -10.92 8.41
C LEU A 145 5.51 -11.23 7.54
N THR A 146 4.31 -10.80 7.97
CA THR A 146 3.08 -10.96 7.19
C THR A 146 3.13 -10.10 5.92
N TYR A 147 3.65 -8.86 5.98
CA TYR A 147 3.92 -8.07 4.76
C TYR A 147 4.94 -8.73 3.83
N VAL A 148 6.03 -9.27 4.39
CA VAL A 148 7.03 -9.98 3.58
C VAL A 148 6.38 -11.16 2.86
N LEU A 149 5.53 -11.94 3.54
CA LEU A 149 4.77 -13.02 2.92
C LEU A 149 3.85 -12.49 1.80
N ALA A 150 3.15 -11.38 2.02
CA ALA A 150 2.36 -10.74 0.97
C ALA A 150 3.22 -10.36 -0.25
N PHE A 151 4.42 -9.78 -0.07
CA PHE A 151 5.32 -9.49 -1.19
C PHE A 151 5.81 -10.73 -1.92
N VAL A 152 6.06 -11.84 -1.21
CA VAL A 152 6.40 -13.12 -1.84
C VAL A 152 5.24 -13.62 -2.71
N LEU A 153 4.00 -13.51 -2.23
CA LEU A 153 2.81 -13.89 -3.00
C LEU A 153 2.57 -12.95 -4.20
N ALA A 154 2.89 -11.67 -4.06
CA ALA A 154 2.77 -10.68 -5.13
C ALA A 154 3.76 -10.93 -6.29
N GLY A 155 4.95 -11.46 -6.01
CA GLY A 155 5.99 -11.70 -7.02
C GLY A 155 5.50 -12.50 -8.25
N PRO A 156 4.95 -13.71 -8.06
CA PRO A 156 4.34 -14.49 -9.15
C PRO A 156 3.16 -13.79 -9.82
N VAL A 157 2.33 -13.07 -9.07
CA VAL A 157 1.17 -12.32 -9.59
C VAL A 157 1.62 -11.19 -10.52
N THR A 158 2.68 -10.48 -10.16
CA THR A 158 3.28 -9.45 -11.02
C THR A 158 3.95 -10.05 -12.25
N ALA A 159 4.72 -11.13 -12.07
CA ALA A 159 5.46 -11.75 -13.18
C ALA A 159 4.56 -12.37 -14.25
N SER A 160 3.32 -12.73 -13.91
CA SER A 160 2.42 -13.43 -14.80
C SER A 160 1.58 -12.52 -15.71
N HIS A 161 1.71 -11.17 -15.62
CA HIS A 161 1.06 -10.15 -16.48
C HIS A 161 -0.32 -10.60 -16.98
N MET A 162 -1.35 -10.53 -16.12
CA MET A 162 -2.74 -10.92 -16.39
C MET A 162 -3.04 -12.43 -16.49
N LYS A 163 -2.05 -13.32 -16.45
CA LYS A 163 -2.31 -14.75 -16.24
C LYS A 163 -2.45 -15.00 -14.74
N GLU A 164 -3.66 -15.26 -14.27
CA GLU A 164 -3.89 -15.68 -12.88
C GLU A 164 -2.93 -16.84 -12.51
N PRO A 165 -2.03 -16.67 -11.53
CA PRO A 165 -1.18 -17.76 -11.06
C PRO A 165 -2.04 -18.71 -10.22
N VAL A 166 -2.55 -19.75 -10.87
CA VAL A 166 -3.39 -20.77 -10.22
C VAL A 166 -2.54 -22.00 -9.94
N PHE A 167 -2.36 -22.34 -8.66
CA PHE A 167 -1.58 -23.51 -8.20
C PHE A 167 -2.50 -24.64 -7.75
N GLU A 168 -3.47 -25.03 -8.58
CA GLU A 168 -4.53 -26.01 -8.22
C GLU A 168 -3.97 -27.32 -7.66
N LYS A 169 -2.77 -27.73 -8.10
CA LYS A 169 -2.09 -28.94 -7.64
C LYS A 169 -1.62 -28.86 -6.18
N TYR A 170 -1.24 -27.67 -5.71
CA TYR A 170 -0.60 -27.48 -4.40
C TYR A 170 -1.49 -26.74 -3.40
N LEU A 171 -2.43 -25.91 -3.90
CA LEU A 171 -3.33 -25.08 -3.11
C LEU A 171 -4.76 -25.39 -3.55
N PRO A 172 -5.49 -26.30 -2.85
CA PRO A 172 -6.78 -26.83 -3.30
C PRO A 172 -7.93 -25.80 -3.33
N TRP A 173 -7.73 -24.63 -2.72
CA TRP A 173 -8.67 -23.52 -2.81
C TRP A 173 -8.50 -22.69 -4.09
N HIS A 174 -7.38 -22.84 -4.81
CA HIS A 174 -7.17 -22.16 -6.07
C HIS A 174 -8.05 -22.76 -7.16
N ARG A 175 -8.78 -21.90 -7.87
CA ARG A 175 -9.64 -22.25 -9.00
C ARG A 175 -9.59 -21.10 -9.99
N ARG A 176 -9.24 -21.40 -11.23
CA ARG A 176 -9.18 -20.39 -12.31
C ARG A 176 -10.49 -19.58 -12.40
N GLY A 177 -10.36 -18.25 -12.41
CA GLY A 177 -11.47 -17.30 -12.46
C GLY A 177 -12.29 -17.20 -11.17
N VAL A 178 -11.83 -17.79 -10.07
CA VAL A 178 -12.50 -17.69 -8.76
C VAL A 178 -11.53 -17.24 -7.68
N ASN A 179 -10.46 -18.01 -7.44
CA ASN A 179 -9.43 -17.71 -6.44
C ASN A 179 -8.06 -18.16 -6.97
N SER A 180 -7.05 -17.33 -6.78
CA SER A 180 -5.69 -17.48 -7.24
C SER A 180 -4.71 -16.91 -6.21
N LEU A 181 -3.42 -16.86 -6.53
CA LEU A 181 -2.45 -16.18 -5.68
C LEU A 181 -2.74 -14.69 -5.49
N HIS A 182 -3.50 -14.06 -6.40
CA HIS A 182 -3.88 -12.66 -6.29
C HIS A 182 -4.77 -12.42 -5.07
N GLU A 183 -5.76 -13.29 -4.86
CA GLU A 183 -6.66 -13.27 -3.70
C GLU A 183 -5.92 -13.60 -2.41
N ASP A 184 -5.03 -14.60 -2.42
CA ASP A 184 -4.18 -14.93 -1.27
C ASP A 184 -3.27 -13.76 -0.89
N PHE A 185 -2.69 -13.08 -1.87
CA PHE A 185 -1.90 -11.86 -1.66
C PHE A 185 -2.72 -10.78 -0.94
N HIS A 186 -3.91 -10.45 -1.45
CA HIS A 186 -4.77 -9.44 -0.83
C HIS A 186 -5.22 -9.84 0.57
N ALA A 187 -5.54 -11.12 0.79
CA ALA A 187 -5.94 -11.62 2.10
C ALA A 187 -4.80 -11.49 3.12
N VAL A 188 -3.58 -11.89 2.75
CA VAL A 188 -2.39 -11.77 3.63
C VAL A 188 -2.04 -10.30 3.87
N LEU A 189 -2.15 -9.45 2.85
CA LEU A 189 -1.95 -8.00 2.98
C LEU A 189 -2.96 -7.37 3.96
N LEU A 190 -4.23 -7.75 3.86
CA LEU A 190 -5.29 -7.30 4.77
C LEU A 190 -5.00 -7.71 6.22
N VAL A 191 -4.56 -8.95 6.43
CA VAL A 191 -4.16 -9.42 7.77
C VAL A 191 -3.00 -8.57 8.31
N ALA A 192 -1.98 -8.29 7.49
CA ALA A 192 -0.87 -7.42 7.88
C ALA A 192 -1.35 -5.99 8.23
N ASP A 193 -2.25 -5.43 7.43
CA ASP A 193 -2.84 -4.10 7.67
C ASP A 193 -3.65 -4.06 8.97
N VAL A 194 -4.48 -5.08 9.24
CA VAL A 194 -5.23 -5.19 10.51
C VAL A 194 -4.28 -5.28 11.71
N MET A 195 -3.17 -6.01 11.59
CA MET A 195 -2.14 -6.06 12.62
C MET A 195 -1.50 -4.69 12.86
N MET A 196 -1.20 -3.94 11.80
CA MET A 196 -0.66 -2.58 11.92
C MET A 196 -1.66 -1.60 12.53
N VAL A 197 -2.95 -1.67 12.14
CA VAL A 197 -4.02 -0.88 12.76
C VAL A 197 -4.09 -1.19 14.25
N ARG A 198 -4.05 -2.47 14.64
CA ARG A 198 -4.04 -2.87 16.05
C ARG A 198 -2.83 -2.32 16.80
N LEU A 199 -1.63 -2.38 16.21
CA LEU A 199 -0.42 -1.79 16.79
C LEU A 199 -0.56 -0.28 16.96
N ALA A 200 -1.13 0.41 15.96
CA ALA A 200 -1.40 1.83 16.04
C ALA A 200 -2.35 2.14 17.20
N VAL A 201 -3.46 1.40 17.35
CA VAL A 201 -4.40 1.58 18.46
C VAL A 201 -3.72 1.38 19.83
N ILE A 202 -2.87 0.36 19.97
CA ILE A 202 -2.10 0.15 21.20
C ILE A 202 -1.15 1.33 21.47
N ASN A 203 -0.53 1.89 20.43
CA ASN A 203 0.36 3.04 20.54
C ASN A 203 -0.36 4.36 20.90
N LEU A 204 -1.70 4.40 20.78
CA LEU A 204 -2.52 5.56 21.17
C LEU A 204 -2.88 5.58 22.67
N ILE A 205 -2.76 4.44 23.35
CA ILE A 205 -3.16 4.23 24.76
C ILE A 205 -1.93 4.36 25.66
#